data_AF-A0AA38XMP5-F1
#
_entry.id   AF-A0AA38XMP5-F1
#
_cell.length_a   1.000
_cell.length_b   1.000
_cell.length_c   1.000
_cell.angle_alpha   90.00
_cell.angle_beta   90.00
_cell.angle_gamma   90.00
#
_symmetry.space_group_name_H-M   'P 1'
#
loop_
_entity.id
_entity.type
_entity.pdbx_description
1 polymer ?
#
loop_
_entity_poly.entity_id
_entity_poly.type
_entity_poly.pdbx_seq_one_letter_code
_entity_poly.pdbx_strand_id
1 'polypeptide(L)'
;MGAPDIKADAKRVFEVLKAGGIAIIPAVMGYALASSSTEALEKVFTTKRRGAHKRHAMGGSYELHKELHVLKPEHAEIVRCLTQDFDLPLAVIAKYDPNHPIMKHIDGATMDALSVNGTIAMLINGGSLQDELTKLMREANLPLLGSSANLSGTGTKYCVQDINQEILDIANIVIDYGIVKFGFHGRSSTMIDFSGPNIDIVRIGVCYDVIKDLLKRFWGIEIPADPGKTSLPSGHLKTLPPLESLEKLVAVR
;
A
#
# COMPACT_ATOMS: atom_id res chain seq x y z
N MET A 1 18.33 -20.06 16.09
CA MET A 1 17.86 -19.17 15.01
C MET A 1 18.54 -17.82 15.19
N GLY A 2 19.09 -17.25 14.12
CA GLY A 2 19.70 -15.91 14.13
C GLY A 2 18.64 -14.82 13.95
N ALA A 3 19.05 -13.56 14.15
CA ALA A 3 18.19 -12.42 13.83
C ALA A 3 17.83 -12.39 12.34
N PRO A 4 16.68 -11.80 11.95
CA PRO A 4 16.33 -11.61 10.54
C PRO A 4 17.39 -10.80 9.78
N ASP A 5 17.70 -11.21 8.55
CA ASP A 5 18.54 -10.43 7.62
C ASP A 5 17.65 -9.76 6.59
N ILE A 6 17.29 -8.50 6.86
CA ILE A 6 16.38 -7.72 6.03
C ILE A 6 16.89 -7.59 4.58
N LYS A 7 18.20 -7.45 4.38
CA LYS A 7 18.77 -7.28 3.04
C LYS A 7 18.73 -8.58 2.25
N ALA A 8 19.09 -9.69 2.89
CA ALA A 8 18.97 -11.00 2.26
C ALA A 8 17.50 -11.32 1.93
N ASP A 9 16.57 -11.01 2.83
CA ASP A 9 15.15 -11.25 2.64
C ASP A 9 14.56 -10.38 1.53
N ALA A 10 14.87 -9.09 1.50
CA ALA A 10 14.49 -8.18 0.43
C ALA A 10 14.99 -8.68 -0.93
N LYS A 11 16.25 -9.17 -1.00
CA LYS A 11 16.81 -9.77 -2.22
C LYS A 11 16.06 -11.03 -2.65
N ARG A 12 15.75 -11.95 -1.73
CA ARG A 12 14.97 -13.16 -2.05
C ARG A 12 13.58 -12.80 -2.59
N VAL A 13 12.91 -11.83 -1.97
CA VAL A 13 11.60 -11.34 -2.44
C VAL A 13 11.74 -10.68 -3.81
N PHE A 14 12.74 -9.82 -4.00
CA PHE A 14 13.00 -9.15 -5.27
C PHE A 14 13.14 -10.15 -6.43
N GLU A 15 13.95 -11.21 -6.28
CA GLU A 15 14.11 -12.22 -7.33
C GLU A 15 12.79 -12.93 -7.68
N VAL A 16 11.94 -13.20 -6.67
CA VAL A 16 10.60 -13.77 -6.89
C VAL A 16 9.71 -12.80 -7.66
N LEU A 17 9.67 -11.52 -7.26
CA LEU A 17 8.81 -10.52 -7.92
C LEU A 17 9.27 -10.22 -9.35
N LYS A 18 10.59 -10.16 -9.56
CA LYS A 18 11.21 -9.98 -10.88
C LYS A 18 10.90 -11.15 -11.83
N ALA A 19 10.78 -12.36 -11.30
CA ALA A 19 10.34 -13.54 -12.05
C ALA A 19 8.82 -13.60 -12.28
N GLY A 20 8.07 -12.57 -11.88
CA GLY A 20 6.61 -12.49 -12.04
C GLY A 20 5.82 -13.21 -10.95
N GLY A 21 6.45 -13.56 -9.84
CA GLY A 21 5.81 -14.24 -8.70
C GLY A 21 5.02 -13.33 -7.76
N ILE A 22 4.51 -13.96 -6.70
CA ILE A 22 3.75 -13.33 -5.62
C ILE A 22 4.51 -13.51 -4.31
N ALA A 23 4.68 -12.44 -3.55
CA ALA A 23 5.27 -12.48 -2.22
C ALA A 23 4.26 -12.07 -1.15
N ILE A 24 4.37 -12.67 0.04
CA ILE A 24 3.77 -12.17 1.28
C ILE A 24 4.90 -11.60 2.14
N ILE A 25 4.81 -10.32 2.49
CA ILE A 25 5.82 -9.61 3.28
C ILE A 25 5.18 -8.86 4.45
N PRO A 26 5.87 -8.73 5.60
CA PRO A 26 5.43 -7.89 6.70
C PRO A 26 5.65 -6.41 6.35
N ALA A 27 4.61 -5.59 6.55
CA ALA A 27 4.74 -4.15 6.75
C ALA A 27 4.39 -3.82 8.21
N VAL A 28 4.76 -2.64 8.70
CA VAL A 28 4.59 -2.26 10.11
C VAL A 28 3.13 -2.27 10.60
N MET A 29 2.16 -2.16 9.69
CA MET A 29 0.72 -2.14 9.98
C MET A 29 -0.04 -3.38 9.50
N GLY A 30 0.64 -4.39 8.95
CA GLY A 30 0.02 -5.63 8.48
C GLY A 30 0.81 -6.32 7.39
N TYR A 31 0.49 -7.59 7.13
CA TYR A 31 1.09 -8.34 6.03
C TYR A 31 0.47 -7.92 4.69
N ALA A 32 1.29 -7.86 3.65
CA ALA A 32 0.90 -7.49 2.29
C ALA A 32 1.21 -8.61 1.29
N LEU A 33 0.31 -8.80 0.32
CA LEU A 33 0.58 -9.48 -0.93
C LEU A 33 1.17 -8.47 -1.91
N ALA A 34 2.30 -8.82 -2.51
CA ALA A 34 3.01 -7.98 -3.46
C ALA A 34 3.33 -8.75 -4.75
N SER A 35 3.27 -8.04 -5.87
CA SER A 35 3.76 -8.49 -7.17
C SER A 35 4.12 -7.30 -8.06
N SER A 36 4.74 -7.59 -9.20
CA SER A 36 5.08 -6.62 -10.26
C SER A 36 4.53 -7.04 -11.63
N SER A 37 3.85 -8.19 -11.74
CA SER A 37 3.29 -8.68 -13.00
C SER A 37 1.76 -8.67 -12.97
N THR A 38 1.16 -8.39 -14.13
CA THR A 38 -0.30 -8.36 -14.31
C THR A 38 -0.94 -9.69 -13.97
N GLU A 39 -0.40 -10.80 -14.50
CA GLU A 39 -0.92 -12.14 -14.26
C GLU A 39 -0.98 -12.48 -12.76
N ALA A 40 0.08 -12.17 -12.03
CA ALA A 40 0.12 -12.39 -10.58
C ALA A 40 -0.84 -11.45 -9.83
N LEU A 41 -0.98 -10.20 -10.24
CA LEU A 41 -1.93 -9.25 -9.65
C LEU A 41 -3.38 -9.67 -9.90
N GLU A 42 -3.70 -10.19 -11.08
CA GLU A 42 -5.00 -10.77 -11.42
C GLU A 42 -5.29 -12.03 -10.61
N LYS A 43 -4.30 -12.93 -10.46
CA LYS A 43 -4.39 -14.08 -9.56
C LYS A 43 -4.65 -13.65 -8.11
N VAL A 44 -3.93 -12.64 -7.63
CA VAL A 44 -4.16 -12.04 -6.30
C VAL A 44 -5.58 -11.47 -6.21
N PHE A 45 -6.04 -10.72 -7.21
CA PHE A 45 -7.35 -10.08 -7.24
C PHE A 45 -8.48 -11.11 -7.14
N THR A 46 -8.39 -12.15 -7.97
CA THR A 46 -9.35 -13.24 -8.06
C THR A 46 -9.34 -14.08 -6.78
N THR A 47 -8.20 -14.59 -6.31
CA THR A 47 -8.11 -15.38 -5.07
C THR A 47 -8.64 -14.62 -3.86
N LYS A 48 -8.36 -13.32 -3.76
CA LYS A 48 -8.90 -12.47 -2.69
C LYS A 48 -10.40 -12.20 -2.78
N ARG A 49 -11.08 -12.62 -3.85
CA ARG A 49 -12.49 -12.32 -4.13
C ARG A 49 -12.75 -10.82 -4.07
N ARG A 50 -11.85 -10.05 -4.69
CA ARG A 50 -11.82 -8.60 -4.58
C ARG A 50 -12.95 -8.00 -5.42
N GLY A 51 -13.68 -7.04 -4.86
CA GLY A 51 -14.70 -6.31 -5.63
C GLY A 51 -14.05 -5.36 -6.63
N ALA A 52 -14.66 -5.19 -7.81
CA ALA A 52 -14.15 -4.36 -8.90
C ALA A 52 -13.98 -2.85 -8.56
N HIS A 53 -14.55 -2.40 -7.44
CA HIS A 53 -14.34 -1.05 -6.91
C HIS A 53 -13.00 -0.85 -6.19
N LYS A 54 -12.26 -1.94 -5.91
CA LYS A 54 -11.00 -1.84 -5.17
C LYS A 54 -9.82 -1.71 -6.11
N ARG A 55 -8.93 -0.77 -5.80
CA ARG A 55 -7.65 -0.57 -6.51
C ARG A 55 -6.50 -1.27 -5.81
N HIS A 56 -5.40 -1.47 -6.53
CA HIS A 56 -4.11 -1.77 -5.95
C HIS A 56 -3.53 -0.52 -5.29
N ALA A 57 -2.61 -0.71 -4.35
CA ALA A 57 -1.73 0.35 -3.89
C ALA A 57 -0.30 0.02 -4.31
N MET A 58 0.53 1.04 -4.46
CA MET A 58 1.95 0.89 -4.65
C MET A 58 2.64 0.85 -3.28
N GLY A 59 3.50 -0.14 -3.06
CA GLY A 59 4.49 -0.10 -1.99
C GLY A 59 5.66 0.78 -2.42
N GLY A 60 6.03 1.74 -1.58
CA GLY A 60 7.05 2.72 -1.90
C GLY A 60 8.00 3.01 -0.74
N SER A 61 8.96 3.88 -1.02
CA SER A 61 9.85 4.53 -0.06
C SER A 61 9.70 6.04 -0.20
N TYR A 62 10.28 6.79 0.74
CA TYR A 62 10.25 8.24 0.65
C TYR A 62 10.98 8.78 -0.60
N GLU A 63 12.05 8.12 -1.02
CA GLU A 63 12.79 8.45 -2.25
C GLU A 63 11.93 8.26 -3.50
N LEU A 64 11.29 7.09 -3.65
CA LEU A 64 10.41 6.83 -4.79
C LEU A 64 9.22 7.80 -4.80
N HIS A 65 8.67 8.11 -3.63
CA HIS A 65 7.62 9.12 -3.50
C HIS A 65 8.05 10.48 -4.06
N LYS A 66 9.26 10.94 -3.73
CA LYS A 66 9.79 12.23 -4.22
C LYS A 66 10.04 12.25 -5.72
N GLU A 67 10.40 11.10 -6.29
CA GLU A 67 10.67 10.98 -7.73
C GLU A 67 9.40 10.85 -8.55
N LEU A 68 8.42 10.11 -8.05
CA LEU A 68 7.21 9.76 -8.80
C LEU A 68 6.05 10.73 -8.53
N HIS A 69 5.79 11.09 -7.28
CA HIS A 69 4.64 11.94 -6.97
C HIS A 69 4.95 13.43 -7.20
N VAL A 70 3.95 14.14 -7.73
CA VAL A 70 3.97 15.58 -7.95
C VAL A 70 3.11 16.24 -6.88
N LEU A 71 3.75 16.95 -5.94
CA LEU A 71 3.10 17.64 -4.83
C LEU A 71 3.49 19.12 -4.80
N LYS A 72 2.62 19.93 -4.22
CA LYS A 72 2.99 21.29 -3.79
C LYS A 72 4.07 21.22 -2.69
N PRO A 73 4.94 22.24 -2.56
CA PRO A 73 5.98 22.26 -1.53
C PRO A 73 5.46 21.99 -0.11
N GLU A 74 4.37 22.64 0.29
CA GLU A 74 3.76 22.44 1.62
C GLU A 74 3.26 20.99 1.84
N HIS A 75 2.60 20.40 0.83
CA HIS A 75 2.15 19.01 0.91
C HIS A 75 3.34 18.03 1.00
N ALA A 76 4.41 18.29 0.25
CA ALA A 76 5.63 17.49 0.32
C ALA A 76 6.31 17.61 1.70
N GLU A 77 6.28 18.80 2.31
CA GLU A 77 6.79 19.02 3.66
C GLU A 77 5.96 18.27 4.71
N ILE A 78 4.63 18.30 4.63
CA ILE A 78 3.74 17.52 5.50
C ILE A 78 4.10 16.03 5.41
N VAL A 79 4.19 15.48 4.20
CA VAL A 79 4.53 14.06 3.99
C VAL A 79 5.91 13.73 4.57
N ARG A 80 6.92 14.57 4.31
CA ARG A 80 8.26 14.42 4.89
C ARG A 80 8.21 14.39 6.41
N CYS A 81 7.52 15.35 7.02
CA CYS A 81 7.49 15.48 8.46
C CYS A 81 6.79 14.28 9.12
N LEU A 82 5.60 13.91 8.63
CA LEU A 82 4.86 12.75 9.16
C LEU A 82 5.66 11.46 9.04
N THR A 83 6.37 11.24 7.93
CA THR A 83 7.00 9.95 7.64
C THR A 83 8.45 9.86 8.07
N GLN A 84 9.25 10.91 7.87
CA GLN A 84 10.69 10.92 8.12
C GLN A 84 11.05 11.46 9.51
N ASP A 85 10.32 12.46 10.02
CA ASP A 85 10.61 13.03 11.34
C ASP A 85 9.87 12.28 12.45
N PHE A 86 8.60 11.93 12.19
CA PHE A 86 7.72 11.29 13.18
C PHE A 86 7.58 9.77 13.02
N ASP A 87 8.26 9.16 12.04
CA ASP A 87 8.26 7.71 11.80
C ASP A 87 6.83 7.11 11.69
N LEU A 88 5.92 7.81 10.99
CA LEU A 88 4.55 7.34 10.79
C LEU A 88 4.39 6.69 9.41
N PRO A 89 3.80 5.49 9.31
CA PRO A 89 3.43 4.91 8.03
C PRO A 89 2.27 5.69 7.40
N LEU A 90 2.41 6.05 6.12
CA LEU A 90 1.42 6.86 5.42
C LEU A 90 1.20 6.38 3.99
N ALA A 91 -0.07 6.21 3.60
CA ALA A 91 -0.42 6.06 2.20
C ALA A 91 -0.75 7.43 1.61
N VAL A 92 0.14 7.91 0.76
CA VAL A 92 0.04 9.19 0.07
C VAL A 92 -0.68 8.97 -1.26
N ILE A 93 -1.75 9.69 -1.52
CA ILE A 93 -2.37 9.78 -2.85
C ILE A 93 -1.98 11.13 -3.45
N ALA A 94 -1.40 11.11 -4.65
CA ALA A 94 -1.02 12.33 -5.35
C ALA A 94 -1.01 12.11 -6.86
N LYS A 95 -0.95 13.21 -7.61
CA LYS A 95 -0.57 13.17 -9.04
C LYS A 95 0.83 12.58 -9.16
N TYR A 96 1.15 11.99 -10.30
CA TYR A 96 2.45 11.37 -10.55
C TYR A 96 3.00 11.78 -11.93
N ASP A 97 4.31 11.66 -12.11
CA ASP A 97 4.94 11.81 -13.42
C ASP A 97 4.72 10.54 -14.26
N PRO A 98 3.93 10.60 -15.35
CA PRO A 98 3.71 9.44 -16.20
C PRO A 98 4.95 9.00 -16.97
N ASN A 99 5.99 9.84 -17.07
CA ASN A 99 7.22 9.53 -17.80
C ASN A 99 8.25 8.80 -16.94
N HIS A 100 8.01 8.68 -15.63
CA HIS A 100 8.92 8.01 -14.72
C HIS A 100 9.16 6.55 -15.16
N PRO A 101 10.41 6.05 -15.19
CA PRO A 101 10.74 4.73 -15.75
C PRO A 101 9.89 3.56 -15.20
N ILE A 102 9.58 3.57 -13.90
CA ILE A 102 8.73 2.55 -13.26
C ILE A 102 7.35 2.43 -13.90
N MET A 103 6.80 3.53 -14.44
CA MET A 103 5.47 3.56 -15.06
C MET A 103 5.44 2.82 -16.40
N LYS A 104 6.58 2.69 -17.07
CA LYS A 104 6.69 2.02 -18.38
C LYS A 104 6.53 0.50 -18.27
N HIS A 105 6.64 -0.06 -17.07
CA HIS A 105 6.54 -1.48 -16.78
C HIS A 105 5.16 -1.88 -16.23
N ILE A 106 4.19 -0.96 -16.24
CA ILE A 106 2.82 -1.19 -15.83
C ILE A 106 1.96 -1.22 -17.10
N ASP A 107 1.30 -2.35 -17.37
CA ASP A 107 0.40 -2.44 -18.51
C ASP A 107 -0.94 -1.73 -18.27
N GLY A 108 -1.75 -1.60 -19.32
CA GLY A 108 -3.02 -0.86 -19.25
C GLY A 108 -3.99 -1.40 -18.21
N ALA A 109 -4.18 -2.72 -18.13
CA ALA A 109 -5.10 -3.34 -17.19
C ALA A 109 -4.66 -3.12 -15.73
N THR A 110 -3.37 -3.28 -15.45
CA THR A 110 -2.80 -2.98 -14.13
C THR A 110 -2.90 -1.50 -13.81
N MET A 111 -2.68 -0.63 -14.81
CA MET A 111 -2.73 0.81 -14.63
C MET A 111 -4.14 1.30 -14.29
N ASP A 112 -5.17 0.78 -14.96
CA ASP A 112 -6.57 1.04 -14.64
C ASP A 112 -6.88 0.66 -13.18
N ALA A 113 -6.36 -0.48 -12.73
CA ALA A 113 -6.55 -0.96 -11.37
C ALA A 113 -5.66 -0.27 -10.31
N LEU A 114 -4.68 0.56 -10.73
CA LEU A 114 -3.73 1.26 -9.87
C LEU A 114 -4.04 2.77 -9.73
N SER A 115 -4.50 3.41 -10.81
CA SER A 115 -4.69 4.86 -10.89
C SER A 115 -6.15 5.26 -10.71
N VAL A 116 -6.38 6.41 -10.09
CA VAL A 116 -7.71 7.04 -9.99
C VAL A 116 -7.58 8.51 -10.33
N ASN A 117 -8.26 8.97 -11.38
CA ASN A 117 -8.24 10.38 -11.80
C ASN A 117 -6.81 10.94 -11.96
N GLY A 118 -5.88 10.14 -12.48
CA GLY A 118 -4.48 10.53 -12.65
C GLY A 118 -3.69 10.63 -11.34
N THR A 119 -4.11 9.93 -10.29
CA THR A 119 -3.40 9.83 -9.01
C THR A 119 -3.01 8.38 -8.71
N ILE A 120 -1.93 8.18 -7.96
CA ILE A 120 -1.49 6.88 -7.45
C ILE A 120 -1.48 6.93 -5.92
N ALA A 121 -1.94 5.86 -5.29
CA ALA A 121 -1.79 5.64 -3.86
C ALA A 121 -0.49 4.89 -3.59
N MET A 122 0.45 5.52 -2.88
CA MET A 122 1.73 4.93 -2.49
C MET A 122 1.85 4.86 -0.97
N LEU A 123 2.02 3.66 -0.43
CA LEU A 123 2.37 3.46 0.97
C LEU A 123 3.87 3.67 1.16
N ILE A 124 4.25 4.64 1.99
CA ILE A 124 5.63 4.90 2.38
C ILE A 124 5.81 4.78 3.90
N ASN A 125 7.06 4.62 4.32
CA ASN A 125 7.44 4.26 5.68
C ASN A 125 6.70 2.99 6.15
N GLY A 126 6.67 1.98 5.29
CA GLY A 126 6.02 0.68 5.56
C GLY A 126 6.87 -0.25 6.42
N GLY A 127 8.11 0.14 6.74
CA GLY A 127 9.09 -0.65 7.49
C GLY A 127 10.33 -0.96 6.66
N SER A 128 11.42 -1.32 7.34
CA SER A 128 12.74 -1.52 6.76
C SER A 128 12.80 -2.54 5.62
N LEU A 129 12.04 -3.63 5.70
CA LEU A 129 11.94 -4.61 4.61
C LEU A 129 11.29 -4.02 3.36
N GLN A 130 10.24 -3.21 3.52
CA GLN A 130 9.60 -2.54 2.40
C GLN A 130 10.56 -1.52 1.76
N ASP A 131 11.26 -0.72 2.56
CA ASP A 131 12.19 0.29 2.03
C ASP A 131 13.34 -0.35 1.25
N GLU A 132 13.97 -1.41 1.78
CA GLU A 132 15.04 -2.13 1.06
C GLU A 132 14.51 -2.84 -0.20
N LEU A 133 13.32 -3.45 -0.13
CA LEU A 133 12.70 -4.06 -1.31
C LEU A 133 12.34 -3.01 -2.37
N THR A 134 11.73 -1.89 -1.98
CA THR A 134 11.39 -0.81 -2.91
C THR A 134 12.65 -0.24 -3.56
N LYS A 135 13.77 -0.13 -2.83
CA LYS A 135 15.05 0.29 -3.43
C LYS A 135 15.45 -0.64 -4.57
N LEU A 136 15.44 -1.96 -4.35
CA LEU A 136 15.79 -2.95 -5.38
C LEU A 136 14.82 -2.90 -6.58
N MET A 137 13.52 -2.80 -6.30
CA MET A 137 12.48 -2.70 -7.33
C MET A 137 12.64 -1.43 -8.18
N ARG A 138 12.90 -0.28 -7.53
CA ARG A 138 13.17 1.01 -8.17
C ARG A 138 14.41 0.95 -9.07
N GLU A 139 15.52 0.39 -8.58
CA GLU A 139 16.76 0.22 -9.37
C GLU A 139 16.53 -0.67 -10.62
N ALA A 140 15.59 -1.60 -10.54
CA ALA A 140 15.18 -2.44 -11.67
C ALA A 140 14.07 -1.84 -12.54
N ASN A 141 13.59 -0.62 -12.25
CA ASN A 141 12.41 0.01 -12.86
C ASN A 141 11.13 -0.86 -12.81
N LEU A 142 10.98 -1.67 -11.76
CA LEU A 142 9.82 -2.51 -11.53
C LEU A 142 8.92 -1.92 -10.43
N PRO A 143 7.59 -1.89 -10.62
CA PRO A 143 6.67 -1.43 -9.60
C PRO A 143 6.47 -2.50 -8.51
N LEU A 144 6.38 -2.06 -7.24
CA LEU A 144 5.93 -2.92 -6.15
C LEU A 144 4.44 -2.69 -5.91
N LEU A 145 3.58 -3.55 -6.45
CA LEU A 145 2.13 -3.38 -6.39
C LEU A 145 1.50 -4.42 -5.49
N GLY A 146 0.47 -4.04 -4.74
CA GLY A 146 -0.07 -4.96 -3.77
C GLY A 146 -1.32 -4.51 -3.04
N SER A 147 -1.69 -5.35 -2.09
CA SER A 147 -2.72 -5.06 -1.09
C SER A 147 -2.50 -5.94 0.14
N SER A 148 -3.24 -5.70 1.22
CA SER A 148 -3.16 -6.51 2.45
C SER A 148 -3.33 -8.02 2.19
N ALA A 149 -2.65 -8.89 2.94
CA ALA A 149 -2.66 -10.35 2.75
C ALA A 149 -3.86 -11.02 3.44
N ASN A 150 -5.06 -10.81 2.91
CA ASN A 150 -6.32 -11.37 3.46
C ASN A 150 -7.40 -11.55 2.40
N LEU A 151 -8.39 -12.41 2.64
CA LEU A 151 -9.61 -12.42 1.85
C LEU A 151 -10.35 -11.08 1.97
N SER A 152 -10.99 -10.64 0.89
CA SER A 152 -11.68 -9.35 0.89
C SER A 152 -12.76 -9.29 1.97
N GLY A 153 -12.70 -8.25 2.81
CA GLY A 153 -13.68 -8.02 3.87
C GLY A 153 -13.33 -8.65 5.23
N THR A 154 -12.28 -9.49 5.31
CA THR A 154 -11.94 -10.21 6.57
C THR A 154 -10.94 -9.49 7.47
N GLY A 155 -10.68 -8.19 7.21
CA GLY A 155 -9.69 -7.38 7.93
C GLY A 155 -8.23 -7.72 7.59
N THR A 156 -7.34 -6.77 7.86
CA THR A 156 -5.88 -6.92 7.74
C THR A 156 -5.37 -8.00 8.71
N LYS A 157 -4.35 -8.77 8.30
CA LYS A 157 -3.67 -9.76 9.14
C LYS A 157 -2.34 -9.22 9.64
N TYR A 158 -2.01 -9.54 10.89
CA TYR A 158 -0.91 -8.93 11.62
C TYR A 158 0.21 -9.90 11.97
N CYS A 159 0.01 -11.18 11.70
CA CYS A 159 0.99 -12.27 11.71
C CYS A 159 0.63 -13.26 10.58
N VAL A 160 1.57 -14.13 10.19
CA VAL A 160 1.35 -15.12 9.12
C VAL A 160 0.29 -16.14 9.50
N GLN A 161 0.22 -16.51 10.78
CA GLN A 161 -0.68 -17.55 11.30
C GLN A 161 -2.16 -17.19 11.13
N ASP A 162 -2.48 -15.90 11.01
CA ASP A 162 -3.85 -15.40 10.79
C ASP A 162 -4.22 -15.26 9.30
N ILE A 163 -3.27 -15.51 8.39
CA ILE A 163 -3.50 -15.40 6.93
C ILE A 163 -4.30 -16.61 6.44
N ASN A 164 -5.31 -16.34 5.61
CA ASN A 164 -6.13 -17.37 5.01
C ASN A 164 -5.27 -18.36 4.18
N GLN A 165 -5.52 -19.66 4.31
CA GLN A 165 -4.75 -20.68 3.57
C GLN A 165 -4.75 -20.43 2.05
N GLU A 166 -5.92 -20.10 1.47
CA GLU A 166 -6.05 -19.73 0.04
C GLU A 166 -5.10 -18.60 -0.39
N ILE A 167 -4.76 -17.69 0.53
CA ILE A 167 -3.83 -16.57 0.28
C ILE A 167 -2.38 -17.04 0.41
N LEU A 168 -2.08 -17.92 1.36
CA LEU A 168 -0.75 -18.52 1.51
C LEU A 168 -0.41 -19.39 0.28
N ASP A 169 -1.38 -20.15 -0.22
CA ASP A 169 -1.18 -21.12 -1.31
C ASP A 169 -0.78 -20.46 -2.65
N ILE A 170 -1.11 -19.18 -2.85
CA ILE A 170 -0.73 -18.46 -4.07
C ILE A 170 0.63 -17.77 -3.97
N ALA A 171 1.23 -17.67 -2.77
CA ALA A 171 2.50 -16.99 -2.56
C ALA A 171 3.68 -17.90 -2.92
N ASN A 172 4.61 -17.40 -3.71
CA ASN A 172 5.87 -18.07 -4.02
C ASN A 172 6.89 -17.93 -2.88
N ILE A 173 6.73 -16.90 -2.05
CA ILE A 173 7.56 -16.67 -0.86
C ILE A 173 6.75 -15.98 0.23
N VAL A 174 6.97 -16.38 1.47
CA VAL A 174 6.44 -15.74 2.68
C VAL A 174 7.62 -15.34 3.55
N ILE A 175 7.72 -14.06 3.89
CA ILE A 175 8.65 -13.57 4.92
C ILE A 175 7.85 -13.47 6.22
N ASP A 176 8.24 -14.21 7.26
CA ASP A 176 7.56 -14.18 8.55
C ASP A 176 8.44 -13.55 9.63
N TYR A 177 8.10 -12.32 10.02
CA TYR A 177 8.74 -11.61 11.14
C TYR A 177 7.87 -11.59 12.40
N GLY A 178 6.80 -12.39 12.45
CA GLY A 178 5.86 -12.44 13.56
C GLY A 178 4.89 -11.27 13.60
N ILE A 179 4.53 -10.82 14.81
CA ILE A 179 3.53 -9.76 14.99
C ILE A 179 4.11 -8.40 14.57
N VAL A 180 3.40 -7.68 13.70
CA VAL A 180 3.82 -6.36 13.20
C VAL A 180 3.65 -5.25 14.24
N LYS A 181 4.55 -4.25 14.21
CA LYS A 181 4.67 -3.11 15.17
C LYS A 181 3.32 -2.47 15.54
N PHE A 182 2.45 -2.23 14.57
CA PHE A 182 1.18 -1.55 14.76
C PHE A 182 -0.06 -2.44 14.68
N GLY A 183 0.09 -3.77 14.80
CA GLY A 183 -1.00 -4.72 14.58
C GLY A 183 -2.24 -4.51 15.46
N PHE A 184 -2.05 -3.97 16.67
CA PHE A 184 -3.15 -3.71 17.61
C PHE A 184 -4.13 -2.60 17.17
N HIS A 185 -3.76 -1.74 16.23
CA HIS A 185 -4.64 -0.65 15.76
C HIS A 185 -5.84 -1.14 14.95
N GLY A 186 -5.79 -2.36 14.41
CA GLY A 186 -6.97 -3.01 13.84
C GLY A 186 -7.45 -2.45 12.48
N ARG A 187 -6.69 -1.55 11.85
CA ARG A 187 -6.89 -1.04 10.48
C ARG A 187 -5.57 -1.03 9.71
N SER A 188 -5.64 -0.82 8.39
CA SER A 188 -4.46 -0.60 7.53
C SER A 188 -3.96 0.86 7.65
N SER A 189 -3.04 1.30 6.78
CA SER A 189 -2.44 2.64 6.85
C SER A 189 -3.45 3.78 6.73
N THR A 190 -3.20 4.92 7.36
CA THR A 190 -3.94 6.15 7.06
C THR A 190 -3.67 6.55 5.60
N MET A 191 -4.72 6.94 4.86
CA MET A 191 -4.62 7.37 3.46
C MET A 191 -5.06 8.83 3.32
N ILE A 192 -4.19 9.66 2.77
CA ILE A 192 -4.42 11.09 2.56
C ILE A 192 -4.18 11.42 1.10
N ASP A 193 -5.13 12.11 0.49
CA ASP A 193 -5.04 12.65 -0.86
C ASP A 193 -4.54 14.09 -0.83
N PHE A 194 -3.44 14.33 -1.52
CA PHE A 194 -2.73 15.60 -1.65
C PHE A 194 -2.83 16.18 -3.07
N SER A 195 -3.66 15.60 -3.94
CA SER A 195 -3.81 16.02 -5.34
C SER A 195 -4.64 17.30 -5.51
N GLY A 196 -5.47 17.63 -4.52
CA GLY A 196 -6.32 18.82 -4.50
C GLY A 196 -5.62 20.07 -3.96
N PRO A 197 -6.34 21.20 -3.86
CA PRO A 197 -5.83 22.39 -3.21
C PRO A 197 -5.62 22.21 -1.71
N ASN A 198 -6.48 21.40 -1.07
CA ASN A 198 -6.42 20.99 0.33
C ASN A 198 -6.21 19.47 0.40
N ILE A 199 -5.70 18.99 1.54
CA ILE A 199 -5.61 17.55 1.79
C ILE A 199 -6.99 16.94 2.05
N ASP A 200 -7.15 15.67 1.75
CA ASP A 200 -8.42 14.96 1.91
C ASP A 200 -8.22 13.56 2.48
N ILE A 201 -8.94 13.22 3.54
CA ILE A 201 -8.80 11.92 4.21
C ILE A 201 -9.61 10.88 3.44
N VAL A 202 -8.90 9.95 2.81
CA VAL A 202 -9.51 8.82 2.10
C VAL A 202 -9.73 7.62 3.03
N ARG A 203 -8.81 7.41 3.98
CA ARG A 203 -8.92 6.35 4.98
C ARG A 203 -8.34 6.76 6.33
N ILE A 204 -9.15 6.57 7.36
CA ILE A 204 -8.73 6.59 8.76
C ILE A 204 -8.06 5.25 9.08
N GLY A 205 -6.75 5.26 9.32
CA GLY A 205 -5.96 4.05 9.53
C GLY A 205 -5.13 4.08 10.80
N VAL A 206 -4.03 3.34 10.78
CA VAL A 206 -3.04 3.35 11.87
C VAL A 206 -2.50 4.77 12.10
N CYS A 207 -2.20 5.09 13.36
CA CYS A 207 -1.64 6.37 13.81
C CYS A 207 -2.47 7.62 13.43
N TYR A 208 -3.75 7.46 13.10
CA TYR A 208 -4.59 8.57 12.65
C TYR A 208 -4.76 9.66 13.70
N ASP A 209 -4.87 9.28 14.96
CA ASP A 209 -4.91 10.17 16.11
C ASP A 209 -3.65 11.05 16.21
N VAL A 210 -2.48 10.45 16.05
CA VAL A 210 -1.19 11.16 16.02
C VAL A 210 -1.12 12.09 14.80
N ILE A 211 -1.43 11.56 13.60
CA ILE A 211 -1.44 12.34 12.35
C ILE A 211 -2.38 13.55 12.48
N LYS A 212 -3.56 13.36 13.06
CA LYS A 212 -4.54 14.42 13.29
C LYS A 212 -4.02 15.52 14.22
N ASP A 213 -3.37 15.17 15.33
CA ASP A 213 -2.77 16.16 16.24
C ASP A 213 -1.67 16.96 15.52
N LEU A 214 -0.77 16.27 14.81
CA LEU A 214 0.34 16.89 14.10
C LEU A 214 -0.14 17.86 13.01
N LEU A 215 -1.11 17.45 12.20
CA LEU A 215 -1.69 18.30 11.14
C LEU A 215 -2.33 19.57 11.71
N LYS A 216 -3.08 19.44 12.80
CA LYS A 216 -3.68 20.59 13.48
C LYS A 216 -2.63 21.50 14.12
N ARG A 217 -1.62 20.91 14.77
CA ARG A 217 -0.60 21.63 15.54
C ARG A 217 0.36 22.44 14.67
N PHE A 218 0.81 21.86 13.57
CA PHE A 218 1.88 22.45 12.75
C PHE A 218 1.37 23.17 11.50
N TRP A 219 0.20 22.80 10.98
CA TRP A 219 -0.38 23.43 9.78
C TRP A 219 -1.79 24.00 9.99
N GLY A 220 -2.36 23.89 11.20
CA GLY A 220 -3.74 24.34 11.44
C GLY A 220 -4.80 23.54 10.66
N ILE A 221 -4.43 22.38 10.10
CA ILE A 221 -5.33 21.58 9.27
C ILE A 221 -6.20 20.72 10.16
N GLU A 222 -7.51 20.97 10.13
CA GLU A 222 -8.49 20.12 10.80
C GLU A 222 -9.00 19.01 9.89
N ILE A 223 -8.96 17.78 10.38
CA ILE A 223 -9.45 16.59 9.67
C ILE A 223 -10.55 15.87 10.48
N PRO A 224 -11.39 15.04 9.85
CA PRO A 224 -12.54 14.41 10.50
C PRO A 224 -12.23 13.66 11.81
N ALA A 225 -13.23 13.48 12.68
CA ALA A 225 -13.10 12.60 13.83
C ALA A 225 -13.17 11.14 13.39
N ASP A 226 -12.45 10.25 14.08
CA ASP A 226 -12.62 8.80 13.89
C ASP A 226 -13.92 8.36 14.59
N PRO A 227 -14.94 7.86 13.85
CA PRO A 227 -16.19 7.39 14.43
C PRO A 227 -16.05 6.03 15.16
N GLY A 228 -14.83 5.49 15.21
CA GLY A 228 -14.50 4.22 15.84
C GLY A 228 -14.65 3.02 14.90
N LYS A 229 -14.00 1.92 15.27
CA LYS A 229 -13.94 0.70 14.44
C LYS A 229 -15.32 0.04 14.25
N THR A 230 -16.22 0.16 15.21
CA THR A 230 -17.59 -0.36 15.11
C THR A 230 -18.36 0.31 13.98
N SER A 231 -18.27 1.65 13.89
CA SER A 231 -18.99 2.46 12.89
C SER A 231 -18.30 2.47 11.53
N LEU A 232 -16.96 2.38 11.52
CA LEU A 232 -16.16 2.43 10.32
C LEU A 232 -15.05 1.35 10.32
N PRO A 233 -15.41 0.06 10.09
CA PRO A 233 -14.46 -1.05 10.26
C PRO A 233 -13.22 -0.98 9.36
N SER A 234 -13.41 -0.57 8.10
CA SER A 234 -12.32 -0.47 7.13
C SER A 234 -11.53 0.85 7.21
N GLY A 235 -12.09 1.85 7.88
CA GLY A 235 -11.58 3.22 7.90
C GLY A 235 -11.84 4.04 6.63
N HIS A 236 -12.31 3.44 5.54
CA HIS A 236 -12.51 4.15 4.27
C HIS A 236 -13.69 5.12 4.38
N LEU A 237 -13.43 6.41 4.16
CA LEU A 237 -14.46 7.46 4.12
C LEU A 237 -15.10 7.59 2.74
N LYS A 238 -14.52 6.93 1.73
CA LYS A 238 -14.93 7.01 0.33
C LYS A 238 -14.89 5.63 -0.31
N THR A 239 -15.84 5.41 -1.21
CA THR A 239 -15.91 4.22 -2.06
C THR A 239 -15.76 4.65 -3.50
N LEU A 240 -14.93 3.93 -4.26
CA LEU A 240 -14.75 4.17 -5.68
C LEU A 240 -15.81 3.41 -6.48
N PRO A 241 -16.16 3.85 -7.70
CA PRO A 241 -16.98 3.05 -8.58
C PRO A 241 -16.23 1.77 -9.02
N PRO A 242 -16.96 0.69 -9.35
CA PRO A 242 -16.41 -0.47 -10.06
C PRO A 242 -15.66 -0.07 -11.34
N LEU A 243 -14.66 -0.87 -11.73
CA LEU A 243 -14.05 -0.77 -13.07
C LEU A 243 -14.55 -1.91 -13.94
N GLU A 244 -14.91 -1.58 -15.17
CA GLU A 244 -15.33 -2.57 -16.17
C GLU A 244 -14.24 -3.62 -16.42
N SER A 245 -12.96 -3.21 -16.46
CA SER A 245 -11.82 -4.13 -16.61
C SER A 245 -11.76 -5.17 -15.49
N LEU A 246 -12.02 -4.76 -14.25
CA LEU A 246 -12.04 -5.65 -13.09
C LEU A 246 -13.36 -6.45 -12.99
N GLU A 247 -14.48 -5.91 -13.46
CA GLU A 247 -15.75 -6.65 -13.56
C GLU A 247 -15.62 -7.83 -14.52
N LYS A 248 -14.99 -7.62 -15.68
CA LYS A 248 -14.67 -8.69 -16.63
C LYS A 248 -13.82 -9.77 -15.98
N LEU A 249 -12.77 -9.39 -15.24
CA LEU A 249 -11.92 -10.33 -14.52
C LEU A 249 -12.69 -11.17 -13.48
N VAL A 250 -13.67 -10.57 -12.80
CA VAL A 250 -14.51 -11.27 -11.80
C VAL A 250 -15.56 -12.16 -12.46
N ALA A 251 -16.09 -11.78 -13.63
CA ALA A 251 -17.18 -12.45 -14.33
C ALA A 251 -16.77 -13.71 -15.09
N VAL A 252 -15.47 -13.93 -15.37
CA VAL A 252 -14.95 -15.14 -16.03
C VAL A 252 -14.89 -16.34 -15.06
N ARG A 253 -15.86 -16.45 -14.15
CA ARG A 253 -15.98 -17.47 -13.09
C ARG A 253 -17.25 -18.29 -13.23
#